data_AF-A0A6L7I020-F1
#
_entry.id   AF-A0A6L7I020-F1
#
_cell.length_a   1.000
_cell.length_b   1.000
_cell.length_c   1.000
_cell.angle_alpha   90.00
_cell.angle_beta   90.00
_cell.angle_gamma   90.00
#
_symmetry.space_group_name_H-M   'P 1'
#
loop_
_entity.id
_entity.type
_entity.pdbx_description
1 polymer ?
#
loop_
_entity_poly.entity_id
_entity_poly.type
_entity_poly.pdbx_seq_one_letter_code
_entity_poly.pdbx_strand_id
1 'polypeptide(L)'
;MTNKVFLSLHGAIYGLFAIVLFFLPLQVWPLYGVKIQDQYAYFLSQHTSIFLGGVALVAWLLRELAQGEVAKKLILALLLTNLLGVVITTYAGVKGIFTGFGWSDPIFFAVMALLSAAQYRKQGGL
;
A
#
# COMPACT_ATOMS: atom_id res chain seq x y z
N MET A 1 -5.58 -2.40 18.50
CA MET A 1 -6.37 -3.25 17.61
C MET A 1 -5.76 -4.63 17.59
N THR A 2 -6.59 -5.66 17.45
CA THR A 2 -6.12 -7.03 17.25
C THR A 2 -5.47 -7.16 15.87
N ASN A 3 -4.64 -8.19 15.68
CA ASN A 3 -4.04 -8.48 14.37
C ASN A 3 -5.11 -8.68 13.30
N LYS A 4 -6.21 -9.35 13.65
CA LYS A 4 -7.37 -9.53 12.76
C LYS A 4 -7.89 -8.23 12.21
N VAL A 5 -8.17 -7.24 13.07
CA VAL A 5 -8.71 -5.95 12.63
C VAL A 5 -7.69 -5.21 11.76
N PHE A 6 -6.44 -5.14 12.21
CA PHE A 6 -5.37 -4.45 11.48
C PHE A 6 -5.17 -5.03 10.08
N LEU A 7 -4.94 -6.35 10.00
CA LEU A 7 -4.63 -7.04 8.75
C LEU A 7 -5.84 -7.11 7.81
N SER A 8 -7.07 -7.20 8.35
CA SER A 8 -8.29 -7.11 7.52
C SER A 8 -8.42 -5.74 6.87
N LEU A 9 -8.24 -4.66 7.65
CA LEU A 9 -8.32 -3.30 7.13
C LEU A 9 -7.21 -3.02 6.12
N HIS A 10 -5.97 -3.39 6.46
CA HIS A 10 -4.83 -3.25 5.58
C HIS A 10 -5.07 -4.01 4.27
N GLY A 11 -5.45 -5.29 4.36
CA GLY A 11 -5.74 -6.10 3.19
C GLY A 11 -6.88 -5.54 2.32
N ALA A 12 -7.96 -5.07 2.93
CA ALA A 12 -9.08 -4.47 2.20
C ALA A 12 -8.67 -3.19 1.44
N ILE A 13 -7.86 -2.32 2.06
CA ILE A 13 -7.36 -1.10 1.42
C ILE A 13 -6.51 -1.46 0.19
N TYR A 14 -5.50 -2.33 0.34
CA TYR A 14 -4.65 -2.73 -0.78
C TYR A 14 -5.41 -3.50 -1.86
N GLY A 15 -6.40 -4.30 -1.46
CA GLY A 15 -7.28 -5.01 -2.40
C GLY A 15 -8.13 -4.04 -3.21
N LEU A 16 -8.67 -3.00 -2.59
CA LEU A 16 -9.40 -1.95 -3.29
C LEU A 16 -8.50 -1.22 -4.30
N PHE A 17 -7.30 -0.83 -3.91
CA PHE A 17 -6.35 -0.22 -4.84
C PHE A 17 -5.97 -1.14 -6.00
N ALA A 18 -5.78 -2.44 -5.74
CA ALA A 18 -5.50 -3.42 -6.78
C ALA A 18 -6.66 -3.51 -7.80
N ILE A 19 -7.90 -3.58 -7.33
CA ILE A 19 -9.08 -3.61 -8.21
C ILE A 19 -9.17 -2.31 -9.02
N VAL A 20 -9.05 -1.16 -8.34
CA VAL A 20 -9.18 0.15 -8.99
C VAL A 20 -8.09 0.36 -10.04
N LEU A 21 -6.83 0.07 -9.75
CA LEU A 21 -5.74 0.26 -10.71
C LEU A 21 -5.78 -0.75 -11.86
N PHE A 22 -6.38 -1.92 -11.66
CA PHE A 22 -6.59 -2.88 -12.74
C PHE A 22 -7.69 -2.44 -13.71
N PHE A 23 -8.83 -1.96 -13.20
CA PHE A 23 -9.99 -1.64 -14.06
C PHE A 23 -10.08 -0.18 -14.48
N LEU A 24 -9.57 0.76 -13.68
CA LEU A 24 -9.77 2.20 -13.84
C LEU A 24 -8.46 3.03 -13.89
N PRO A 25 -7.35 2.56 -14.50
CA PRO A 25 -6.09 3.32 -14.47
C PRO A 25 -6.19 4.65 -15.24
N LEU A 26 -7.01 4.72 -16.30
CA LEU A 26 -7.22 5.95 -17.10
C LEU A 26 -7.97 7.04 -16.34
N GLN A 27 -8.74 6.66 -15.31
CA GLN A 27 -9.49 7.61 -14.49
C GLN A 27 -8.65 8.05 -13.28
N VAL A 28 -7.85 7.15 -12.70
CA VAL A 28 -7.10 7.44 -11.47
C VAL A 28 -5.83 8.23 -11.74
N TRP A 29 -4.97 7.77 -12.65
CA TRP A 29 -3.64 8.38 -12.83
C TRP A 29 -3.67 9.86 -13.24
N PRO A 30 -4.62 10.34 -14.08
CA PRO A 30 -4.73 11.76 -14.38
C PRO A 30 -5.01 12.65 -13.16
N LEU A 31 -5.66 12.13 -12.11
CA LEU A 31 -5.87 12.87 -10.86
C LEU A 31 -4.55 13.17 -10.14
N TYR A 32 -3.57 12.29 -10.32
CA TYR A 32 -2.21 12.41 -9.80
C TYR A 32 -1.28 13.15 -10.78
N GLY A 33 -1.84 13.72 -11.86
CA GLY A 33 -1.07 14.43 -12.89
C GLY A 33 -0.34 13.53 -13.88
N VAL A 34 -0.56 12.21 -13.82
CA VAL A 34 0.10 11.23 -14.69
C VAL A 34 -0.78 10.95 -15.90
N LYS A 35 -0.21 11.10 -17.10
CA LYS A 35 -0.87 10.77 -18.36
C LYS A 35 -0.48 9.37 -18.81
N ILE A 36 -1.47 8.50 -19.04
CA ILE A 36 -1.27 7.23 -19.75
C ILE A 36 -1.36 7.51 -21.24
N GLN A 37 -0.23 7.41 -21.94
CA GLN A 37 -0.11 7.80 -23.35
C GLN A 37 -0.14 6.61 -24.32
N ASP A 38 0.11 5.39 -23.82
CA ASP A 38 0.18 4.18 -24.64
C ASP A 38 -0.32 2.95 -23.89
N GLN A 39 -0.42 1.83 -24.63
CA GLN A 39 -0.87 0.54 -24.11
C GLN A 39 0.09 -0.08 -23.09
N TYR A 40 1.37 0.26 -23.13
CA TYR A 40 2.38 -0.29 -22.21
C TYR A 40 2.29 0.39 -20.84
N ALA A 41 2.09 1.71 -20.79
CA ALA A 41 1.83 2.45 -19.57
C ALA A 41 0.49 2.05 -18.94
N TYR A 42 -0.52 1.79 -19.78
CA TYR A 42 -1.80 1.23 -19.32
C TYR A 42 -1.59 -0.14 -18.68
N PHE A 43 -0.93 -1.07 -19.40
CA PHE A 43 -0.66 -2.41 -18.89
C PHE A 43 0.22 -2.39 -17.63
N LEU A 44 1.23 -1.53 -17.57
CA LEU A 44 2.10 -1.40 -16.40
C LEU A 44 1.32 -0.94 -15.15
N SER A 45 0.34 -0.06 -15.34
CA SER A 45 -0.58 0.34 -14.27
C SER A 45 -1.40 -0.84 -13.76
N GLN A 46 -1.96 -1.64 -14.67
CA GLN A 46 -2.70 -2.85 -14.31
C GLN A 46 -1.79 -3.89 -13.65
N HIS A 47 -0.57 -4.05 -14.16
CA HIS A 47 0.44 -4.99 -13.68
C HIS A 47 0.84 -4.71 -12.22
N THR A 48 0.90 -3.44 -11.81
CA THR A 48 1.13 -3.06 -10.40
C THR A 48 0.09 -3.65 -9.45
N SER A 49 -1.12 -3.92 -9.93
CA SER A 49 -2.20 -4.54 -9.14
C SER A 49 -1.84 -5.94 -8.63
N ILE A 50 -0.90 -6.64 -9.29
CA ILE A 50 -0.41 -7.94 -8.82
C ILE A 50 0.24 -7.80 -7.45
N PHE A 51 1.06 -6.77 -7.25
CA PHE A 51 1.78 -6.56 -5.98
C PHE A 51 0.84 -6.08 -4.89
N LEU A 52 -0.07 -5.16 -5.20
CA LEU A 52 -1.07 -4.67 -4.25
C LEU A 52 -2.04 -5.79 -3.85
N GLY A 53 -2.51 -6.57 -4.82
CA GLY A 53 -3.34 -7.75 -4.59
C GLY A 53 -2.62 -8.84 -3.80
N GLY A 54 -1.33 -9.05 -4.06
CA GLY A 54 -0.49 -9.96 -3.28
C GLY A 54 -0.39 -9.54 -1.80
N VAL A 55 -0.13 -8.26 -1.53
CA VAL A 55 -0.14 -7.71 -0.16
C VAL A 55 -1.52 -7.91 0.49
N ALA A 56 -2.60 -7.65 -0.25
CA ALA A 56 -3.96 -7.84 0.23
C ALA A 56 -4.26 -9.30 0.61
N LEU A 57 -3.86 -10.25 -0.24
CA LEU A 57 -4.04 -11.68 0.00
C LEU A 57 -3.24 -12.15 1.21
N VAL A 58 -1.97 -11.77 1.30
CA VAL A 58 -1.11 -12.12 2.45
C VAL A 58 -1.71 -11.59 3.75
N ALA A 59 -2.12 -10.32 3.77
CA ALA A 59 -2.76 -9.73 4.94
C ALA A 59 -4.08 -10.43 5.29
N TRP A 60 -4.91 -10.74 4.30
CA TRP A 60 -6.19 -11.41 4.51
C TRP A 60 -6.02 -12.83 5.05
N LEU A 61 -5.16 -13.65 4.43
CA LEU A 61 -4.95 -15.04 4.80
C LEU A 61 -4.30 -15.18 6.19
N LEU A 62 -3.43 -14.24 6.56
CA LEU A 62 -2.70 -14.26 7.83
C LEU A 62 -3.35 -13.41 8.94
N ARG A 63 -4.56 -12.88 8.72
CA ARG A 63 -5.21 -11.95 9.66
C ARG A 63 -5.43 -12.53 11.06
N GLU A 64 -5.65 -13.84 11.16
CA GLU A 64 -5.93 -14.52 12.43
C GLU A 64 -4.65 -14.92 13.19
N LEU A 65 -3.46 -14.52 12.71
CA LEU A 65 -2.21 -14.80 13.43
C LEU A 65 -2.23 -14.21 14.84
N ALA A 66 -1.99 -15.09 15.81
CA ALA A 66 -1.70 -14.69 17.19
C ALA A 66 -0.44 -13.82 17.25
N GLN A 67 -0.28 -13.08 18.34
CA GLN A 67 0.95 -12.34 18.60
C GLN A 67 2.13 -13.31 18.71
N GLY A 68 3.28 -12.88 18.21
CA GLY A 68 4.49 -13.70 18.18
C GLY A 68 5.39 -13.30 17.01
N GLU A 69 6.48 -14.04 16.85
CA GLU A 69 7.56 -13.67 15.93
C GLU A 69 7.10 -13.61 14.46
N VAL A 70 6.20 -14.50 14.05
CA VAL A 70 5.66 -14.52 12.67
C VAL A 70 4.83 -13.26 12.41
N ALA A 71 3.88 -12.93 13.30
CA ALA A 71 3.07 -11.72 13.18
C ALA A 71 3.94 -10.45 13.23
N LYS A 72 4.96 -10.45 14.08
CA LYS A 72 5.94 -9.35 14.18
C LYS A 72 6.69 -9.12 12.87
N LYS A 73 7.21 -10.18 12.24
CA LYS A 73 7.90 -10.08 10.94
C LYS A 73 6.96 -9.69 9.81
N LEU A 74 5.73 -10.20 9.80
CA LEU A 74 4.71 -9.80 8.83
C LEU A 74 4.42 -8.29 8.92
N ILE A 75 4.16 -7.79 10.13
CA ILE A 75 3.88 -6.36 10.32
C ILE A 75 5.11 -5.50 10.03
N LEU A 76 6.32 -5.99 10.32
CA LEU A 76 7.56 -5.33 9.91
C LEU A 76 7.68 -5.24 8.40
N ALA A 77 7.36 -6.31 7.67
CA ALA A 77 7.36 -6.29 6.21
C ALA A 77 6.39 -5.22 5.67
N LEU A 78 5.15 -5.18 6.20
CA LEU A 78 4.17 -4.16 5.82
C LEU A 78 4.66 -2.74 6.15
N LEU A 79 5.29 -2.52 7.31
CA LEU A 79 5.91 -1.24 7.66
C LEU A 79 6.98 -0.84 6.64
N LEU A 80 7.91 -1.74 6.33
CA LEU A 80 9.01 -1.45 5.39
C LEU A 80 8.50 -1.19 3.97
N THR A 81 7.52 -1.96 3.49
CA THR A 81 6.85 -1.71 2.22
C THR A 81 6.23 -0.31 2.18
N ASN A 82 5.58 0.12 3.25
CA ASN A 82 4.99 1.44 3.33
C ASN A 82 6.04 2.56 3.37
N LEU A 83 7.15 2.37 4.09
CA LEU A 83 8.26 3.32 4.08
C LEU A 83 8.90 3.45 2.69
N LEU A 84 9.05 2.35 1.96
CA LEU A 84 9.46 2.39 0.54
C LEU A 84 8.48 3.19 -0.30
N GLY A 85 7.17 2.99 -0.08
CA GLY A 85 6.12 3.79 -0.70
C GLY A 85 6.28 5.29 -0.44
N VAL A 86 6.53 5.70 0.81
CA VAL A 86 6.80 7.12 1.16
C VAL A 86 7.96 7.66 0.35
N VAL A 87 9.09 6.94 0.31
CA VAL A 87 10.31 7.40 -0.38
C VAL A 87 10.06 7.56 -1.87
N ILE A 88 9.48 6.55 -2.53
CA ILE A 88 9.29 6.55 -3.99
C ILE A 88 8.26 7.60 -4.42
N THR A 89 7.16 7.73 -3.69
CA THR A 89 6.08 8.67 -4.05
C THR A 89 6.43 10.11 -3.70
N THR A 90 7.21 10.33 -2.63
CA THR A 90 7.80 11.65 -2.35
C THR A 90 8.77 12.04 -3.46
N TYR A 91 9.61 11.10 -3.92
CA TYR A 91 10.48 11.35 -5.08
C TYR A 91 9.68 11.77 -6.32
N ALA A 92 8.58 11.07 -6.63
CA ALA A 92 7.70 11.43 -7.74
C ALA A 92 7.11 12.84 -7.59
N GLY A 93 6.70 13.22 -6.38
CA GLY A 93 6.20 14.57 -6.08
C GLY A 93 7.28 15.65 -6.26
N VAL A 94 8.47 15.45 -5.68
CA VAL A 94 9.60 16.41 -5.78
C VAL A 94 10.07 16.59 -7.23
N LYS A 95 10.02 15.54 -8.05
CA LYS A 95 10.41 15.59 -9.47
C LYS A 95 9.31 16.17 -10.37
N GLY A 96 8.14 16.51 -9.82
CA GLY A 96 7.00 17.00 -10.60
C GLY A 96 6.35 15.94 -11.48
N ILE A 97 6.63 14.65 -11.23
CA ILE A 97 5.96 13.52 -11.91
C ILE A 97 4.53 13.41 -11.39
N PHE A 98 4.38 13.49 -10.07
CA PHE A 98 3.08 13.58 -9.41
C PHE A 98 2.74 15.05 -9.19
N THR A 99 1.58 15.46 -9.72
CA THR A 99 1.00 16.81 -9.56
C THR A 99 -0.48 16.70 -9.21
N GLY A 100 -1.19 17.81 -9.02
CA GLY A 100 -2.62 17.77 -8.65
C GLY A 100 -2.84 17.06 -7.31
N PHE A 101 -3.57 15.95 -7.30
CA PHE A 101 -3.80 15.15 -6.09
C PHE A 101 -2.60 14.25 -5.71
N GLY A 102 -1.52 14.24 -6.50
CA GLY A 102 -0.38 13.34 -6.29
C GLY A 102 0.37 13.49 -4.97
N TRP A 103 0.21 14.59 -4.24
CA TRP A 103 0.75 14.76 -2.88
C TRP A 103 0.08 13.82 -1.86
N SER A 104 -1.13 13.33 -2.14
CA SER A 104 -1.85 12.44 -1.22
C SER A 104 -1.16 11.08 -1.08
N ASP A 105 -0.42 10.65 -2.10
CA ASP A 105 0.21 9.33 -2.16
C ASP A 105 1.31 9.15 -1.09
N PRO A 106 2.31 10.04 -0.97
CA PRO A 106 3.30 9.92 0.11
C PRO A 106 2.68 10.04 1.50
N ILE A 107 1.61 10.84 1.66
CA ILE A 107 0.89 10.93 2.94
C ILE A 107 0.16 9.62 3.26
N PHE A 108 -0.50 9.02 2.27
CA PHE A 108 -1.16 7.73 2.42
C PHE A 108 -0.17 6.67 2.92
N PHE A 109 0.97 6.52 2.24
CA PHE A 109 2.01 5.58 2.64
C PHE A 109 2.60 5.91 4.02
N ALA A 110 2.73 7.20 4.38
CA ALA A 110 3.23 7.60 5.69
C ALA A 110 2.25 7.23 6.81
N VAL A 111 0.95 7.43 6.60
CA VAL A 111 -0.11 7.01 7.54
C VAL A 111 -0.09 5.50 7.71
N MET A 112 -0.02 4.74 6.62
CA MET A 112 0.04 3.27 6.66
C MET A 112 1.32 2.76 7.34
N ALA A 113 2.46 3.43 7.15
CA ALA A 113 3.70 3.15 7.87
C ALA A 113 3.54 3.42 9.38
N LEU A 114 2.97 4.56 9.77
CA LEU A 114 2.76 4.89 11.19
C LEU A 114 1.82 3.88 11.87
N LEU A 115 0.72 3.50 11.22
CA LEU A 115 -0.20 2.47 11.71
C LEU A 115 0.51 1.11 11.85
N SER A 116 1.34 0.73 10.87
CA SER A 116 2.13 -0.50 10.92
C SER A 116 3.18 -0.47 12.03
N ALA A 117 3.86 0.66 12.24
CA ALA A 117 4.82 0.84 13.33
C ALA A 117 4.14 0.74 14.71
N ALA A 118 2.96 1.36 14.86
CA ALA A 118 2.15 1.26 16.07
C ALA A 118 1.70 -0.18 16.33
N GLN A 119 1.33 -0.93 15.29
CA GLN A 119 0.95 -2.35 15.42
C GLN A 119 2.16 -3.26 15.67
N TYR A 120 3.33 -2.95 15.10
CA TYR A 120 4.58 -3.68 15.29
C TYR A 120 5.02 -3.65 16.76
N ARG A 121 4.96 -2.47 17.39
CA ARG A 121 5.27 -2.31 18.82
C ARG A 121 4.39 -3.18 19.73
N LYS A 122 3.16 -3.50 19.30
CA LYS A 122 2.23 -4.37 20.04
C LYS A 122 2.53 -5.86 19.89
N GLN A 123 3.42 -6.25 18.98
CA GLN A 123 3.83 -7.66 18.82
C GLN A 123 4.94 -8.08 19.77
N GLY A 124 5.52 -7.15 20.53
CA GLY A 124 6.64 -7.39 21.45
C GLY A 124 6.28 -7.41 22.94
N GLY A 125 5.01 -7.58 23.29
CA GLY A 125 4.57 -7.66 24.69
C GLY A 125 4.57 -9.10 25.20
N LEU A 126 5.37 -9.35 26.25
CA LEU A 126 4.97 -10.20 27.37
C LEU A 126 3.87 -9.47 28.15
#